data_AF-A0AAJ1B1F0-F1
#
_entry.id   AF-A0AAJ1B1F0-F1
#
_cell.length_a   1.000
_cell.length_b   1.000
_cell.length_c   1.000
_cell.angle_alpha   90.00
_cell.angle_beta   90.00
_cell.angle_gamma   90.00
#
_symmetry.space_group_name_H-M   'P 1'
#
loop_
_entity.id
_entity.type
_entity.pdbx_description
1 polymer ?
#
loop_
_entity_poly.entity_id
_entity_poly.type
_entity_poly.pdbx_seq_one_letter_code
_entity_poly.pdbx_strand_id
1 'polypeptide(L)' 'AGATYLHIDVMDGHFVPNQAFGSNTVNDLKEKTEFILDVHLMIENPERYIDNYKNADIITVHYESTRH' A
#
# COMPACT_ATOMS: atom_id res chain seq x y z
N ALA A 1 -22.44 -3.34 9.93
CA ALA A 1 -21.00 -3.35 9.62
C ALA A 1 -20.45 -4.75 9.90
N GLY A 2 -19.57 -5.28 9.04
CA GLY A 2 -19.03 -6.65 9.15
C GLY A 2 -17.79 -6.93 8.28
N ALA A 3 -17.18 -5.89 7.71
CA ALA A 3 -15.90 -6.01 7.02
C ALA A 3 -14.78 -6.10 8.06
N THR A 4 -13.78 -6.95 7.79
CA THR A 4 -12.58 -7.14 8.61
C THR A 4 -11.31 -6.68 7.91
N TYR A 5 -11.41 -6.35 6.62
CA TYR A 5 -10.32 -5.95 5.75
C TYR A 5 -10.52 -4.50 5.28
N LEU A 6 -9.41 -3.79 5.21
CA LEU A 6 -9.31 -2.51 4.52
C LEU A 6 -8.27 -2.66 3.40
N HIS A 7 -8.75 -2.68 2.16
CA HIS A 7 -7.89 -2.66 0.98
C HIS A 7 -7.50 -1.20 0.67
N ILE A 8 -6.21 -0.93 0.55
CA ILE A 8 -5.64 0.41 0.41
C ILE A 8 -4.79 0.45 -0.85
N ASP A 9 -5.28 1.17 -1.86
CA ASP A 9 -4.53 1.45 -3.08
C ASP A 9 -3.54 2.60 -2.85
N VAL A 10 -2.26 2.31 -3.08
CA VAL A 10 -1.17 3.29 -3.07
C VAL A 10 -0.73 3.52 -4.50
N MET A 11 -0.78 4.78 -4.95
CA MET A 11 -0.52 5.17 -6.33
C MET A 11 0.44 6.37 -6.36
N ASP A 12 1.44 6.35 -7.24
CA ASP A 12 2.53 7.34 -7.29
C ASP A 12 2.48 8.30 -8.49
N GLY A 13 1.46 8.21 -9.35
CA GLY A 13 1.35 9.01 -10.57
C GLY A 13 2.28 8.57 -11.72
N HIS A 14 3.18 7.61 -11.49
CA HIS A 14 4.17 7.12 -12.46
C HIS A 14 3.80 5.74 -12.98
N PHE A 15 3.56 4.78 -12.09
CA PHE A 15 3.12 3.43 -12.46
C PHE A 15 1.66 3.43 -12.95
N VAL A 16 0.82 4.25 -12.33
CA VAL A 16 -0.54 4.59 -12.77
C VAL A 16 -0.71 6.11 -12.78
N PRO A 17 -1.58 6.69 -13.63
CA PRO A 17 -1.69 8.15 -13.75
C PRO A 17 -2.30 8.86 -12.53
N ASN A 18 -2.84 8.10 -11.58
CA ASN A 18 -3.46 8.62 -10.37
C ASN A 18 -2.44 8.71 -9.23
N GLN A 19 -2.68 9.63 -8.31
CA GLN A 19 -1.91 9.74 -7.06
C GLN A 19 -2.84 9.49 -5.87
N ALA A 20 -2.40 8.63 -4.95
CA ALA A 20 -3.15 8.28 -3.75
C ALA A 20 -2.34 8.60 -2.48
N PHE A 21 -2.86 8.18 -1.33
CA PHE A 21 -2.19 8.33 -0.04
C PHE A 21 -0.97 7.41 0.06
N GLY A 22 0.07 7.87 0.78
CA GLY A 22 1.29 7.11 1.00
C GLY A 22 1.33 6.36 2.33
N SER A 23 2.52 5.87 2.68
CA SER A 23 2.78 5.07 3.89
C SER A 23 2.33 5.71 5.22
N ASN A 24 2.39 7.05 5.34
CA ASN A 24 1.94 7.74 6.55
C ASN A 24 0.47 7.44 6.87
N THR A 25 -0.39 7.38 5.86
CA THR A 25 -1.80 7.05 6.05
C THR A 25 -2.00 5.60 6.47
N VAL A 26 -1.23 4.67 5.93
CA VAL A 26 -1.25 3.26 6.34
C VAL A 26 -0.82 3.12 7.81
N ASN A 27 0.25 3.81 8.20
CA ASN A 27 0.75 3.79 9.58
C ASN A 27 -0.28 4.37 10.56
N ASP A 28 -0.85 5.53 10.23
CA ASP A 28 -1.90 6.16 11.03
C ASP A 28 -3.15 5.29 11.16
N LEU A 29 -3.51 4.55 10.10
CA LEU A 29 -4.64 3.63 10.12
C LEU A 29 -4.34 2.44 11.03
N LYS A 30 -3.13 1.86 10.95
CA LYS A 30 -2.76 0.71 11.78
C LYS A 30 -2.84 1.00 13.28
N GLU A 31 -2.56 2.24 13.68
CA GLU A 31 -2.68 2.68 15.07
C GLU A 31 -4.13 2.90 15.52
N LYS A 32 -5.07 3.03 14.58
CA LYS A 32 -6.46 3.45 14.85
C LYS A 32 -7.51 2.38 14.54
N THR A 33 -7.12 1.27 13.93
CA THR A 33 -8.04 0.18 13.58
C THR A 33 -7.41 -1.20 13.79
N GLU A 34 -8.27 -2.16 14.15
CA GLU A 34 -7.94 -3.59 14.23
C GLU A 34 -8.20 -4.33 12.91
N PHE A 35 -8.59 -3.62 11.84
CA PHE A 35 -8.77 -4.23 10.53
C PHE A 35 -7.44 -4.71 9.95
N ILE A 36 -7.52 -5.79 9.18
CA ILE A 36 -6.41 -6.27 8.37
C ILE A 36 -6.20 -5.24 7.25
N LEU A 37 -5.00 -4.66 7.22
CA LEU A 37 -4.60 -3.70 6.21
C LEU A 37 -3.94 -4.42 5.04
N ASP A 38 -4.64 -4.46 3.92
CA ASP A 38 -4.15 -4.99 2.65
C ASP A 38 -3.71 -3.83 1.75
N VAL A 39 -2.40 -3.64 1.65
CA VAL A 39 -1.81 -2.51 0.91
C VAL A 39 -1.41 -2.97 -0.49
N HIS A 40 -2.05 -2.38 -1.49
CA HIS A 40 -1.76 -2.62 -2.90
C HIS A 40 -0.86 -1.51 -3.44
N LEU A 41 0.41 -1.84 -3.68
CA LEU A 41 1.41 -0.92 -4.20
C LEU A 41 1.34 -0.87 -5.73
N MET A 42 0.60 0.10 -6.25
CA MET A 42 0.62 0.52 -7.66
C MET A 42 1.64 1.66 -7.85
N ILE A 43 2.91 1.36 -7.59
CA ILE A 43 4.04 2.30 -7.66
C ILE A 43 5.21 1.71 -8.45
N GLU A 44 6.09 2.56 -8.97
CA GLU A 44 7.31 2.14 -9.66
C GLU A 44 8.42 1.81 -8.66
N ASN A 45 9.19 0.73 -8.90
CA ASN A 45 10.30 0.29 -8.05
C ASN A 45 9.89 0.10 -6.56
N PRO A 46 8.86 -0.71 -6.25
CA PRO A 46 8.30 -0.83 -4.90
C PRO A 46 9.32 -1.35 -3.87
N GLU A 47 10.35 -2.06 -4.30
CA GLU A 47 11.43 -2.56 -3.44
C GLU A 47 12.16 -1.44 -2.68
N ARG A 48 12.12 -0.21 -3.19
CA ARG A 48 12.72 0.97 -2.54
C ARG A 48 11.88 1.53 -1.39
N TYR A 49 10.59 1.19 -1.34
CA TYR A 49 9.63 1.80 -0.44
C TYR A 49 8.93 0.79 0.48
N ILE A 50 9.11 -0.51 0.26
CA ILE A 50 8.40 -1.58 0.98
C ILE A 50 8.55 -1.46 2.50
N ASP A 51 9.71 -1.04 3.00
CA ASP A 51 9.98 -0.84 4.43
C ASP A 51 9.12 0.26 5.06
N ASN A 52 8.65 1.23 4.26
CA ASN A 52 7.75 2.28 4.74
C ASN A 52 6.35 1.73 5.05
N TYR A 53 5.99 0.59 4.45
CA TYR A 53 4.69 -0.07 4.60
C TYR A 53 4.75 -1.29 5.53
N LYS A 54 5.83 -1.47 6.30
CA LYS A 54 6.04 -2.62 7.20
C LYS A 54 4.95 -2.87 8.25
N ASN A 55 4.10 -1.88 8.51
CA ASN A 55 2.98 -1.98 9.45
C ASN A 55 1.70 -2.51 8.79
N ALA A 56 1.68 -2.68 7.46
CA ALA A 56 0.61 -3.36 6.75
C ALA A 56 0.63 -4.86 7.07
N ASP A 57 -0.53 -5.49 7.06
CA ASP A 57 -0.64 -6.93 7.30
C ASP A 57 -0.38 -7.72 6.01
N ILE A 58 -0.74 -7.14 4.86
CA ILE A 58 -0.51 -7.70 3.53
C ILE A 58 0.06 -6.58 2.64
N ILE A 59 1.09 -6.92 1.86
CA ILE A 59 1.66 -6.03 0.84
C ILE A 59 1.60 -6.75 -0.50
N THR A 60 0.86 -6.17 -1.44
CA THR A 60 0.72 -6.66 -2.82
C THR A 60 1.51 -5.74 -3.75
N VAL A 61 2.35 -6.32 -4.60
CA VAL A 61 3.12 -5.60 -5.62
C VAL A 61 2.77 -6.11 -7.02
N HIS A 62 2.96 -5.26 -8.03
CA HIS A 62 2.83 -5.64 -9.42
C HIS A 62 4.13 -6.24 -9.96
N TYR A 63 4.03 -7.34 -10.71
CA TYR A 63 5.18 -7.93 -11.39
C TYR A 63 5.85 -6.94 -12.36
N GLU A 64 5.04 -6.09 -13.00
CA GLU A 64 5.48 -5.10 -13.99
C GLU A 64 6.13 -3.86 -13.36
N SER A 65 6.07 -3.71 -12.04
CA SER A 65 6.55 -2.52 -11.33
C SER A 65 8.06 -2.46 -11.12
N THR A 66 8.76 -3.57 -11.36
CA THR A 66 10.21 -3.70 -11.24
C THR A 66 10.81 -4.12 -12.58
N ARG A 67 11.95 -3.51 -12.94
CA ARG A 67 12.73 -3.92 -14.12
C ARG A 67 13.65 -5.07 -13.72
N HIS A 68 13.55 -6.19 -14.42
CA HIS A 68 14.35 -7.41 -14.20
C HIS A 68 15.50 -7.52 -15.20
#